data_AF-A0A842VRC7-F1
#
_entry.id   AF-A0A842VRC7-F1
#
_cell.length_a   1.000
_cell.length_b   1.000
_cell.length_c   1.000
_cell.angle_alpha   90.00
_cell.angle_beta   90.00
_cell.angle_gamma   90.00
#
_symmetry.space_group_name_H-M   'P 1'
#
loop_
_entity.id
_entity.type
_entity.pdbx_description
1 polymer ?
#
loop_
_entity_poly.entity_id
_entity_poly.type
_entity_poly.pdbx_seq_one_letter_code
_entity_poly.pdbx_strand_id
1 'polypeptide(L)'
;MVFSELKKLFTEKEYRLFLILTLWLIIGFTLFQFSDIIPYQVSLAFYPPLLGICIALFVASAVLRIELRKANYKTILIIVVIAVLISIFFSALWTMLYVGLYIIAVFSYIFITAVFYMYSCYKYGTDWDQDLKDLKTPLNKILRWFVFLGGTVLSLVIIFVLMRIAMIAFYIFVIMIALAILGVLTLIKGKFNAWLGTFFLWVALYSVYLILSVFMALGQQNSDQGLLINIGFYVFDLFMIIYVIASIIGVKTEVLSKQFKFLKPDAILVWLIFSKAAFELGKALYEISPSGISLMNISVVNSILGYVLFIPLFLIAGIYGIYKFSVRKDDEDEKKIENSN
;
A
#
# COMPACT_ATOMS: atom_id res chain seq x y z
N MET A 1 -7.98 11.58 8.87
CA MET A 1 -8.38 11.45 7.45
C MET A 1 -8.54 10.00 6.99
N VAL A 2 -7.57 9.09 7.21
CA VAL A 2 -7.71 7.69 6.77
C VAL A 2 -8.91 6.97 7.42
N PHE A 3 -9.15 7.18 8.71
CA PHE A 3 -10.33 6.64 9.40
C PHE A 3 -11.66 7.21 8.91
N SER A 4 -11.70 8.48 8.47
CA SER A 4 -12.92 9.08 7.91
C SER A 4 -13.22 8.55 6.51
N GLU A 5 -12.18 8.25 5.72
CA GLU A 5 -12.33 7.59 4.42
C GLU A 5 -12.71 6.11 4.58
N LEU A 6 -12.11 5.42 5.56
CA LEU A 6 -12.50 4.06 5.92
C LEU A 6 -13.96 3.99 6.38
N LYS A 7 -14.45 5.00 7.11
CA LYS A 7 -15.86 5.09 7.50
C LYS A 7 -16.81 5.08 6.29
N LYS A 8 -16.39 5.62 5.13
CA LYS A 8 -17.18 5.56 3.89
C LYS A 8 -17.39 4.12 3.43
N LEU A 9 -16.38 3.26 3.54
CA LEU A 9 -16.48 1.83 3.21
C LEU A 9 -17.59 1.13 4.00
N PHE A 10 -17.78 1.50 5.27
CA PHE A 10 -18.79 0.90 6.16
C PHE A 10 -20.17 1.59 6.10
N THR A 11 -20.22 2.88 5.77
CA THR A 11 -21.43 3.69 5.90
C THR A 11 -22.16 3.87 4.57
N GLU A 12 -21.43 3.99 3.46
CA GLU A 12 -22.01 4.34 2.17
C GLU A 12 -22.43 3.11 1.38
N LYS A 13 -23.67 3.11 0.87
CA LYS A 13 -24.24 1.97 0.12
C LYS A 13 -23.44 1.63 -1.15
N GLU A 14 -22.81 2.63 -1.75
CA GLU A 14 -22.01 2.51 -2.98
C GLU A 14 -20.74 1.66 -2.79
N TYR A 15 -20.25 1.51 -1.55
CA TYR A 15 -19.02 0.76 -1.26
C TYR A 15 -19.26 -0.66 -0.72
N ARG A 16 -20.53 -1.10 -0.64
CA ARG A 16 -20.89 -2.42 -0.07
C ARG A 16 -20.19 -3.59 -0.76
N LEU A 17 -20.06 -3.55 -2.09
CA LEU A 17 -19.33 -4.58 -2.83
C LEU A 17 -17.88 -4.69 -2.33
N PHE A 18 -17.19 -3.55 -2.24
CA PHE A 18 -15.80 -3.51 -1.79
C PHE A 18 -15.66 -3.88 -0.32
N LEU A 19 -16.64 -3.52 0.51
CA LEU A 19 -16.68 -3.95 1.91
C LEU A 19 -16.76 -5.48 2.01
N ILE A 20 -17.66 -6.12 1.25
CA ILE A 20 -17.80 -7.58 1.22
C ILE A 20 -16.49 -8.23 0.76
N LEU A 21 -15.90 -7.74 -0.34
CA LEU A 21 -14.63 -8.27 -0.85
C LEU A 21 -13.47 -8.09 0.14
N THR A 22 -13.43 -6.95 0.85
CA THR A 22 -12.41 -6.66 1.86
C THR A 22 -12.58 -7.55 3.09
N LEU A 23 -13.80 -7.73 3.58
CA LEU A 23 -14.08 -8.65 4.68
C LEU A 23 -13.74 -10.09 4.28
N TRP A 24 -14.07 -10.51 3.06
CA TRP A 24 -13.66 -11.81 2.53
C TRP A 24 -12.13 -11.94 2.51
N LEU A 25 -11.41 -10.93 2.02
CA LEU A 25 -9.94 -10.95 2.05
C LEU A 25 -9.39 -11.10 3.48
N ILE A 26 -9.91 -10.32 4.42
CA ILE A 26 -9.46 -10.30 5.83
C ILE A 26 -9.74 -11.66 6.49
N ILE A 27 -10.93 -12.22 6.28
CA ILE A 27 -11.28 -13.55 6.82
C ILE A 27 -10.31 -14.58 6.24
N GLY A 28 -10.14 -14.63 4.92
CA GLY A 28 -9.20 -15.55 4.27
C GLY A 28 -7.77 -15.40 4.81
N PHE A 29 -7.30 -14.16 4.95
CA PHE A 29 -5.96 -13.86 5.47
C PHE A 29 -5.78 -14.34 6.91
N THR A 30 -6.81 -14.16 7.73
CA THR A 30 -6.82 -14.66 9.12
C THR A 30 -6.79 -16.19 9.15
N LEU A 31 -7.58 -16.86 8.30
CA LEU A 31 -7.60 -18.32 8.22
C LEU A 31 -6.23 -18.90 7.81
N PHE A 32 -5.49 -18.20 6.95
CA PHE A 32 -4.13 -18.63 6.57
C PHE A 32 -3.07 -18.32 7.62
N GLN A 33 -3.13 -17.16 8.25
CA GLN A 33 -2.14 -16.78 9.26
C GLN A 33 -2.18 -17.71 10.49
N PHE A 34 -3.34 -18.30 10.78
CA PHE A 34 -3.55 -19.22 11.90
C PHE A 34 -3.83 -20.65 11.43
N SER A 35 -3.19 -21.08 10.34
CA SER A 35 -3.30 -22.45 9.80
C SER A 35 -2.83 -23.54 10.76
N ASP A 36 -2.03 -23.19 11.79
CA ASP A 36 -1.65 -24.10 12.87
C ASP A 36 -2.87 -24.51 13.73
N ILE A 37 -3.90 -23.67 13.77
CA ILE A 37 -5.13 -23.87 14.55
C ILE A 37 -6.29 -24.30 13.64
N ILE A 38 -6.33 -23.77 12.41
CA ILE A 38 -7.42 -23.96 11.45
C ILE A 38 -6.94 -24.87 10.33
N PRO A 39 -7.67 -25.96 9.99
CA PRO A 39 -7.27 -26.87 8.93
C PRO A 39 -6.98 -26.13 7.62
N TYR A 40 -5.76 -26.31 7.11
CA TYR A 40 -5.25 -25.65 5.92
C TYR A 40 -6.19 -25.75 4.69
N GLN A 41 -6.93 -26.87 4.57
CA GLN A 41 -7.90 -27.09 3.49
C GLN A 41 -9.06 -26.09 3.51
N VAL A 42 -9.48 -25.65 4.71
CA VAL A 42 -10.54 -24.64 4.87
C VAL A 42 -10.04 -23.29 4.34
N SER A 43 -8.79 -22.94 4.67
CA SER A 43 -8.14 -21.72 4.19
C SER A 43 -8.02 -21.75 2.66
N LEU A 44 -7.58 -22.88 2.08
CA LEU A 44 -7.44 -23.05 0.62
C LEU A 44 -8.77 -22.95 -0.13
N ALA A 45 -9.89 -23.37 0.47
CA ALA A 45 -11.22 -23.24 -0.16
C ALA A 45 -11.70 -21.78 -0.24
N PHE A 46 -11.15 -20.87 0.56
CA PHE A 46 -11.68 -19.52 0.73
C PHE A 46 -11.22 -18.51 -0.35
N TYR A 47 -10.00 -18.66 -0.88
CA TYR A 47 -9.44 -17.73 -1.87
C TYR A 47 -9.82 -17.97 -3.33
N PRO A 48 -9.87 -19.21 -3.86
CA PRO A 48 -10.24 -19.45 -5.25
C PRO A 48 -11.54 -18.75 -5.71
N PRO A 49 -12.66 -18.79 -4.96
CA PRO A 49 -13.87 -18.07 -5.36
C PRO A 49 -13.66 -16.55 -5.32
N LEU A 50 -12.94 -16.02 -4.33
CA LEU A 50 -12.62 -14.59 -4.25
C LEU A 50 -11.79 -14.14 -5.47
N LEU A 51 -10.78 -14.91 -5.85
CA LEU A 51 -9.92 -14.61 -7.00
C LEU A 51 -10.71 -14.58 -8.31
N GLY A 52 -11.56 -15.59 -8.55
CA GLY A 52 -12.41 -15.62 -9.74
C GLY A 52 -13.34 -14.39 -9.81
N ILE A 53 -14.00 -14.06 -8.71
CA ILE A 53 -14.86 -12.87 -8.60
C ILE A 53 -14.07 -11.59 -8.86
N CYS A 54 -12.89 -11.43 -8.24
CA CYS A 54 -12.07 -10.24 -8.41
C CYS A 54 -11.56 -10.09 -9.85
N ILE A 55 -11.15 -11.17 -10.54
CA ILE A 55 -10.75 -11.08 -11.95
C ILE A 55 -11.94 -10.62 -12.81
N ALA A 56 -13.12 -11.20 -12.63
CA ALA A 56 -14.29 -10.82 -13.42
C ALA A 56 -14.70 -9.36 -13.17
N LEU A 57 -14.71 -8.91 -11.91
CA LEU A 57 -14.98 -7.53 -11.55
C LEU A 57 -13.90 -6.58 -12.07
N PHE A 58 -12.63 -7.00 -12.06
CA PHE A 58 -11.52 -6.24 -12.62
C PHE A 58 -11.69 -6.08 -14.12
N VAL A 59 -11.96 -7.14 -14.87
CA VAL A 59 -12.23 -7.07 -16.33
C VAL A 59 -13.44 -6.18 -16.61
N ALA A 60 -14.52 -6.31 -15.84
CA ALA A 60 -15.69 -5.45 -15.96
C ALA A 60 -15.36 -3.96 -15.74
N SER A 61 -14.53 -3.63 -14.74
CA SER A 61 -14.20 -2.24 -14.44
C SER A 61 -13.09 -1.66 -15.32
N ALA A 62 -12.06 -2.44 -15.66
CA ALA A 62 -10.91 -2.00 -16.43
C ALA A 62 -11.17 -2.03 -17.94
N VAL A 63 -11.74 -3.12 -18.46
CA VAL A 63 -11.95 -3.33 -19.90
C VAL A 63 -13.31 -2.77 -20.32
N LEU A 64 -14.38 -3.15 -19.61
CA LEU A 64 -15.74 -2.70 -19.94
C LEU A 64 -16.09 -1.33 -19.34
N ARG A 65 -15.16 -0.72 -18.58
CA ARG A 65 -15.30 0.60 -17.95
C ARG A 65 -16.52 0.75 -17.02
N ILE A 66 -17.04 -0.37 -16.50
CA ILE A 66 -18.18 -0.37 -15.59
C ILE A 66 -17.79 0.28 -14.26
N GLU A 67 -18.64 1.19 -13.77
CA GLU A 67 -18.50 1.79 -12.44
C GLU A 67 -19.13 0.84 -11.42
N LEU A 68 -18.28 0.06 -10.74
CA LEU A 68 -18.73 -0.98 -9.82
C LEU A 68 -19.51 -0.39 -8.64
N ARG A 69 -19.16 0.83 -8.19
CA ARG A 69 -19.89 1.57 -7.16
C ARG A 69 -21.36 1.83 -7.49
N LYS A 70 -21.67 2.01 -8.78
CA LYS A 70 -23.02 2.34 -9.27
C LYS A 70 -23.70 1.17 -9.98
N ALA A 71 -23.01 0.03 -10.08
CA ALA A 71 -23.55 -1.13 -10.75
C ALA A 71 -24.77 -1.68 -9.98
N ASN A 72 -25.81 -2.07 -10.72
CA ASN A 72 -26.97 -2.70 -10.13
C ASN A 72 -26.61 -4.11 -9.62
N TYR A 73 -27.26 -4.57 -8.55
CA TYR A 73 -27.02 -5.89 -7.95
C TYR A 73 -27.21 -7.03 -8.98
N LYS A 74 -28.15 -6.88 -9.92
CA LYS A 74 -28.36 -7.84 -11.01
C LYS A 74 -27.12 -7.95 -11.92
N THR A 75 -26.51 -6.83 -12.26
CA THR A 75 -25.29 -6.79 -13.09
C THR A 75 -24.12 -7.44 -12.35
N ILE A 76 -23.96 -7.13 -11.06
CA ILE A 76 -22.92 -7.75 -10.22
C ILE A 76 -23.13 -9.26 -10.13
N LEU A 77 -24.38 -9.71 -9.90
CA LEU A 77 -24.72 -11.13 -9.84
C LEU A 77 -24.39 -11.85 -11.15
N ILE A 78 -24.73 -11.26 -12.30
CA ILE A 78 -24.39 -11.83 -13.61
C ILE A 78 -22.87 -11.95 -13.75
N ILE A 79 -22.10 -10.92 -13.38
CA ILE A 79 -20.63 -10.95 -13.43
C ILE A 79 -20.09 -12.07 -12.53
N VAL A 80 -20.62 -12.24 -11.32
CA VAL A 80 -20.23 -13.30 -10.38
C VAL A 80 -20.56 -14.68 -10.94
N VAL A 81 -21.75 -14.89 -11.50
CA VAL A 81 -22.13 -16.17 -12.12
C VAL A 81 -21.20 -16.51 -13.29
N ILE A 82 -20.93 -15.53 -14.15
CA ILE A 82 -19.96 -15.70 -15.25
C ILE A 82 -18.57 -16.03 -14.69
N ALA A 83 -18.13 -15.37 -13.62
CA ALA A 83 -16.85 -15.63 -12.97
C ALA A 83 -16.73 -17.07 -12.46
N VAL A 84 -17.78 -17.58 -11.82
CA VAL A 84 -17.85 -18.96 -11.31
C VAL A 84 -17.82 -19.96 -12.47
N LEU A 85 -18.62 -19.73 -13.51
CA LEU A 85 -18.65 -20.59 -14.69
C LEU A 85 -17.30 -20.65 -15.40
N ILE A 86 -16.65 -19.50 -15.59
CA ILE A 86 -15.28 -19.42 -16.14
C ILE A 86 -14.29 -20.17 -15.24
N SER A 87 -14.36 -19.98 -13.92
CA SER A 87 -13.46 -20.63 -12.97
C SER A 87 -13.59 -22.16 -13.00
N ILE A 88 -14.80 -22.69 -13.15
CA ILE A 88 -15.06 -24.13 -13.27
C ILE A 88 -14.55 -24.65 -14.63
N PHE A 89 -14.89 -23.95 -15.72
CA PHE A 89 -14.56 -24.37 -17.09
C PHE A 89 -13.06 -24.35 -17.38
N PHE A 90 -12.33 -23.40 -16.81
CA PHE A 90 -10.88 -23.25 -17.00
C PHE A 90 -10.05 -23.92 -15.90
N SER A 91 -10.64 -24.70 -14.99
CA SER A 91 -9.96 -25.26 -13.81
C SER A 91 -8.64 -25.99 -14.10
N ALA A 92 -8.53 -26.72 -15.21
CA ALA A 92 -7.28 -27.39 -15.63
C ALA A 92 -6.24 -26.45 -16.28
N LEU A 93 -6.69 -25.43 -17.01
CA LEU A 93 -5.84 -24.40 -17.65
C LEU A 93 -5.35 -23.37 -16.60
N TRP A 94 -6.12 -23.25 -15.52
CA TRP A 94 -5.86 -22.38 -14.39
C TRP A 94 -4.52 -22.68 -13.74
N THR A 95 -4.09 -23.94 -13.62
CA THR A 95 -2.81 -24.32 -12.98
C THR A 95 -1.59 -23.66 -13.62
N MET A 96 -1.53 -23.55 -14.96
CA MET A 96 -0.45 -22.82 -15.64
C MET A 96 -0.63 -21.29 -15.55
N LEU A 97 -1.87 -20.83 -15.68
CA LEU A 97 -2.22 -19.41 -15.63
C LEU A 97 -2.00 -18.82 -14.22
N TYR A 98 -2.13 -19.65 -13.18
CA TYR A 98 -1.91 -19.32 -11.78
C TYR A 98 -0.49 -18.87 -11.49
N VAL A 99 0.54 -19.53 -12.06
CA VAL A 99 1.94 -19.12 -11.82
C VAL A 99 2.21 -17.74 -12.41
N GLY A 100 1.73 -17.48 -13.63
CA GLY A 100 1.87 -16.17 -14.27
C GLY A 100 1.08 -15.07 -13.55
N LEU A 101 -0.17 -15.34 -13.20
CA LEU A 101 -0.99 -14.42 -12.40
C LEU A 101 -0.42 -14.19 -11.01
N TYR A 102 0.20 -15.20 -10.41
CA TYR A 102 0.82 -15.09 -9.10
C TYR A 102 1.98 -14.09 -9.12
N ILE A 103 2.91 -14.22 -10.07
CA ILE A 103 4.02 -13.27 -10.22
C ILE A 103 3.48 -11.85 -10.42
N ILE A 104 2.53 -11.68 -11.35
CA ILE A 104 1.91 -10.38 -11.62
C ILE A 104 1.20 -9.83 -10.37
N ALA A 105 0.52 -10.68 -9.60
CA ALA A 105 -0.17 -10.31 -8.37
C ALA A 105 0.81 -9.88 -7.27
N VAL A 106 1.91 -10.60 -7.07
CA VAL A 106 2.97 -10.21 -6.12
C VAL A 106 3.51 -8.82 -6.45
N PHE A 107 3.95 -8.63 -7.70
CA PHE A 107 4.47 -7.34 -8.16
C PHE A 107 3.43 -6.24 -8.05
N SER A 108 2.17 -6.52 -8.42
CA SER A 108 1.07 -5.57 -8.33
C SER A 108 0.75 -5.19 -6.89
N TYR A 109 0.68 -6.17 -5.99
CA TYR A 109 0.40 -5.94 -4.57
C TYR A 109 1.47 -5.04 -3.95
N ILE A 110 2.75 -5.38 -4.15
CA ILE A 110 3.88 -4.61 -3.65
C ILE A 110 3.85 -3.19 -4.22
N PHE A 111 3.69 -3.07 -5.54
CA PHE A 111 3.70 -1.78 -6.23
C PHE A 111 2.55 -0.88 -5.78
N ILE A 112 1.32 -1.39 -5.76
CA ILE A 112 0.13 -0.63 -5.35
C ILE A 112 0.24 -0.23 -3.87
N THR A 113 0.61 -1.17 -3.00
CA THR A 113 0.81 -0.90 -1.58
C THR A 113 1.84 0.20 -1.37
N ALA A 114 3.01 0.10 -2.00
CA ALA A 114 4.07 1.10 -1.87
C ALA A 114 3.66 2.48 -2.44
N VAL A 115 3.06 2.52 -3.63
CA VAL A 115 2.63 3.79 -4.26
C VAL A 115 1.58 4.49 -3.42
N PHE A 116 0.53 3.79 -2.99
CA PHE A 116 -0.55 4.40 -2.23
C PHE A 116 -0.13 4.73 -0.81
N TYR A 117 0.71 3.89 -0.17
CA TYR A 117 1.28 4.21 1.13
C TYR A 117 2.12 5.50 1.06
N MET A 118 3.03 5.62 0.09
CA MET A 118 3.82 6.84 -0.12
C MET A 118 2.94 8.06 -0.38
N TYR A 119 1.93 7.91 -1.22
CA TYR A 119 0.99 8.98 -1.52
C TYR A 119 0.23 9.43 -0.27
N SER A 120 -0.25 8.50 0.57
CA SER A 120 -0.90 8.85 1.83
C SER A 120 0.05 9.54 2.80
N CYS A 121 1.31 9.08 2.89
CA CYS A 121 2.33 9.70 3.74
C CYS A 121 2.62 11.13 3.30
N TYR A 122 2.73 11.37 2.00
CA TYR A 122 2.85 12.70 1.43
C TYR A 122 1.63 13.56 1.80
N LYS A 123 0.41 13.08 1.52
CA LYS A 123 -0.82 13.84 1.76
C LYS A 123 -0.99 14.19 3.24
N TYR A 124 -0.81 13.21 4.12
CA TYR A 124 -0.89 13.41 5.56
C TYR A 124 0.16 14.39 6.06
N GLY A 125 1.40 14.25 5.58
CA GLY A 125 2.46 15.21 5.89
C GLY A 125 2.12 16.63 5.44
N THR A 126 1.58 16.79 4.22
CA THR A 126 1.24 18.13 3.70
C THR A 126 0.03 18.75 4.38
N ASP A 127 -0.97 17.94 4.74
CA ASP A 127 -2.15 18.40 5.47
C ASP A 127 -1.72 18.85 6.88
N TRP A 128 -0.86 18.08 7.55
CA TRP A 128 -0.35 18.47 8.85
C TRP A 128 0.56 19.72 8.77
N ASP A 129 1.39 19.85 7.74
CA ASP A 129 2.16 21.08 7.50
C ASP A 129 1.23 22.29 7.25
N GLN A 130 0.05 22.10 6.65
CA GLN A 130 -0.96 23.17 6.49
C GLN A 130 -1.61 23.54 7.81
N ASP A 131 -2.06 22.56 8.58
CA ASP A 131 -2.62 22.79 9.92
C ASP A 131 -1.63 23.58 10.80
N LEU A 132 -0.33 23.27 10.69
CA LEU A 132 0.72 23.98 11.40
C LEU A 132 0.97 25.41 10.89
N LYS A 133 0.81 25.65 9.59
CA LYS A 133 0.89 27.01 9.02
C LYS A 133 -0.27 27.89 9.47
N ASP A 134 -1.47 27.32 9.58
CA ASP A 134 -2.70 28.05 9.88
C ASP A 134 -2.82 28.47 11.35
N LEU A 135 -1.95 27.95 12.22
CA LEU A 135 -1.80 28.44 13.59
C LEU A 135 -1.36 29.90 13.60
N LYS A 136 -2.24 30.80 14.06
CA LYS A 136 -2.00 32.26 14.23
C LYS A 136 -1.01 32.63 15.34
N THR A 137 -0.07 31.76 15.65
CA THR A 137 0.93 31.96 16.72
C THR A 137 2.33 32.06 16.13
N PRO A 138 3.23 32.90 16.67
CA PRO A 138 4.62 32.99 16.23
C PRO A 138 5.40 31.67 16.39
N LEU A 139 4.88 30.75 17.21
CA LEU A 139 5.39 29.40 17.39
C LEU A 139 5.26 28.51 16.14
N ASN A 140 4.45 28.89 15.14
CA ASN A 140 4.22 28.07 13.95
C ASN A 140 5.54 27.75 13.20
N LYS A 141 6.44 28.72 13.03
CA LYS A 141 7.73 28.53 12.36
C LYS A 141 8.62 27.56 13.13
N ILE A 142 8.66 27.67 14.46
CA ILE A 142 9.45 26.80 15.33
C ILE A 142 8.90 25.38 15.29
N LEU A 143 7.58 25.21 15.37
CA LEU A 143 6.95 23.90 15.40
C LEU A 143 7.12 23.17 14.05
N ARG A 144 7.03 23.88 12.93
CA ARG A 144 7.35 23.34 11.61
C ARG A 144 8.82 22.90 11.50
N TRP A 145 9.75 23.67 12.07
CA TRP A 145 11.17 23.28 12.16
C TRP A 145 11.38 22.02 13.00
N PHE A 146 10.69 21.93 14.13
CA PHE A 146 10.73 20.76 14.99
C PHE A 146 10.18 19.52 14.28
N VAL A 147 9.09 19.63 13.53
CA VAL A 147 8.55 18.52 12.73
C VAL A 147 9.52 18.08 11.63
N PHE A 148 10.13 19.04 10.93
CA PHE A 148 11.12 18.73 9.89
C PHE A 148 12.37 18.06 10.46
N LEU A 149 13.07 18.71 11.39
CA LEU A 149 14.32 18.21 11.97
C LEU A 149 14.09 16.98 12.84
N GLY A 150 13.09 17.01 13.71
CA GLY A 150 12.76 15.90 14.60
C GLY A 150 12.40 14.65 13.80
N GLY A 151 11.52 14.78 12.80
CA GLY A 151 11.18 13.69 11.91
C GLY A 151 12.39 13.16 11.14
N THR A 152 13.21 14.04 10.57
CA THR A 152 14.41 13.65 9.80
C THR A 152 15.45 12.95 10.68
N VAL A 153 15.82 13.53 11.82
CA VAL A 153 16.84 12.98 12.72
C VAL A 153 16.39 11.64 13.29
N LEU A 154 15.15 11.55 13.80
CA LEU A 154 14.61 10.30 14.32
C LEU A 154 14.61 9.19 13.26
N SER A 155 14.20 9.52 12.04
CA SER A 155 14.17 8.57 10.93
C SER A 155 15.57 8.12 10.51
N LEU A 156 16.54 9.04 10.45
CA LEU A 156 17.93 8.70 10.15
C LEU A 156 18.53 7.80 11.22
N VAL A 157 18.20 8.02 12.51
CA VAL A 157 18.63 7.13 13.60
C VAL A 157 18.03 5.73 13.44
N ILE A 158 16.73 5.63 13.15
CA ILE A 158 16.07 4.33 12.91
C ILE A 158 16.75 3.61 11.74
N ILE A 159 16.91 4.26 10.59
CA ILE A 159 17.54 3.66 9.42
C ILE A 159 19.01 3.31 9.71
N PHE A 160 19.75 4.13 10.47
CA PHE A 160 21.12 3.82 10.85
C PHE A 160 21.25 2.54 11.67
N VAL A 161 20.32 2.30 12.59
CA VAL A 161 20.25 1.02 13.31
C VAL A 161 19.97 -0.13 12.33
N LEU A 162 19.03 0.05 11.40
CA LEU A 162 18.71 -0.97 10.38
C LEU A 162 19.88 -1.28 9.45
N MET A 163 20.73 -0.30 9.11
CA MET A 163 21.91 -0.53 8.27
C MET A 163 22.90 -1.53 8.87
N ARG A 164 22.97 -1.64 10.20
CA ARG A 164 23.80 -2.64 10.88
C ARG A 164 23.30 -4.06 10.66
N ILE A 165 22.02 -4.19 10.33
CA ILE A 165 21.31 -5.46 10.19
C ILE A 165 21.17 -5.82 8.70
N ALA A 166 20.87 -4.84 7.84
CA ALA A 166 20.67 -5.03 6.41
C ALA A 166 21.34 -3.91 5.58
N MET A 167 22.36 -4.26 4.78
CA MET A 167 23.10 -3.31 3.94
C MET A 167 22.20 -2.53 2.97
N ILE A 168 21.08 -3.12 2.53
CA ILE A 168 20.14 -2.46 1.62
C ILE A 168 19.48 -1.20 2.23
N ALA A 169 19.46 -1.07 3.57
CA ALA A 169 19.02 0.14 4.26
C ALA A 169 19.93 1.36 4.01
N PHE A 170 21.18 1.13 3.59
CA PHE A 170 22.11 2.20 3.22
C PHE A 170 21.57 3.08 2.08
N TYR A 171 20.92 2.48 1.08
CA TYR A 171 20.35 3.24 -0.03
C TYR A 171 19.23 4.18 0.45
N ILE A 172 18.38 3.72 1.37
CA ILE A 172 17.33 4.57 1.96
C ILE A 172 17.96 5.72 2.75
N PHE A 173 19.00 5.43 3.55
CA PHE A 173 19.73 6.45 4.30
C PHE A 173 20.28 7.55 3.39
N VAL A 174 20.96 7.18 2.31
CA VAL A 174 21.52 8.13 1.33
C VAL A 174 20.42 8.95 0.66
N ILE A 175 19.32 8.31 0.23
CA ILE A 175 18.20 9.02 -0.40
C ILE A 175 17.55 9.99 0.59
N MET A 176 17.38 9.61 1.86
CA MET A 176 16.84 10.50 2.89
C MET A 176 17.71 11.74 3.08
N ILE A 177 19.03 11.59 3.14
CA ILE A 177 19.96 12.72 3.24
C ILE A 177 19.84 13.62 1.99
N ALA A 178 19.83 13.02 0.79
CA ALA A 178 19.70 13.79 -0.45
C ALA A 178 18.39 14.59 -0.51
N LEU A 179 17.26 13.96 -0.14
CA LEU A 179 15.96 14.62 -0.07
C LEU A 179 15.90 15.67 1.04
N ALA A 180 16.56 15.45 2.18
CA ALA A 180 16.65 16.43 3.26
C ALA A 180 17.41 17.69 2.81
N ILE A 181 18.54 17.51 2.12
CA ILE A 181 19.32 18.60 1.53
C ILE A 181 18.46 19.36 0.52
N LEU A 182 17.76 18.66 -0.39
CA LEU A 182 16.83 19.31 -1.32
C LEU A 182 15.73 20.10 -0.60
N GLY A 183 15.16 19.55 0.48
CA GLY A 183 14.21 20.23 1.34
C GLY A 183 14.77 21.52 1.97
N VAL A 184 16.02 21.49 2.45
CA VAL A 184 16.70 22.69 2.97
C VAL A 184 16.99 23.70 1.85
N LEU A 185 17.41 23.25 0.67
CA LEU A 185 17.64 24.14 -0.48
C LEU A 185 16.35 24.87 -0.91
N THR A 186 15.18 24.21 -0.82
CA THR A 186 13.91 24.88 -1.10
C THR A 186 13.57 25.99 -0.10
N LEU A 187 14.14 25.96 1.11
CA LEU A 187 13.98 27.03 2.10
C LEU A 187 14.61 28.34 1.64
N ILE A 188 15.71 28.29 0.87
CA ILE A 188 16.35 29.48 0.28
C ILE A 188 15.37 30.21 -0.66
N LYS A 189 14.47 29.48 -1.31
CA LYS A 189 13.38 30.02 -2.14
C LYS A 189 12.14 30.42 -1.31
N GLY A 190 12.24 30.46 0.02
CA GLY A 190 11.13 30.71 0.93
C GLY A 190 10.11 29.56 1.02
N LYS A 191 10.42 28.38 0.48
CA LYS A 191 9.50 27.23 0.42
C LYS A 191 9.92 26.20 1.46
N PHE A 192 9.42 26.35 2.68
CA PHE A 192 9.73 25.40 3.75
C PHE A 192 8.81 24.16 3.65
N ASN A 193 9.42 22.98 3.46
CA ASN A 193 8.77 21.68 3.31
C ASN A 193 8.80 20.89 4.64
N ALA A 194 8.04 21.30 5.65
CA ALA A 194 8.09 20.63 6.96
C ALA A 194 7.51 19.21 6.92
N TRP A 195 6.57 18.96 5.99
CA TRP A 195 5.97 17.65 5.73
C TRP A 195 7.00 16.54 5.47
N LEU A 196 8.19 16.89 4.97
CA LEU A 196 9.26 15.94 4.64
C LEU A 196 9.73 15.16 5.87
N GLY A 197 9.73 15.78 7.06
CA GLY A 197 10.10 15.11 8.31
C GLY A 197 9.11 14.01 8.70
N THR A 198 7.81 14.30 8.58
CA THR A 198 6.74 13.30 8.81
C THR A 198 6.79 12.20 7.77
N PHE A 199 7.03 12.54 6.50
CA PHE A 199 7.17 11.59 5.41
C PHE A 199 8.33 10.61 5.66
N PHE A 200 9.49 11.13 6.08
CA PHE A 200 10.64 10.32 6.46
C PHE A 200 10.36 9.36 7.61
N LEU A 201 9.58 9.78 8.61
CA LEU A 201 9.22 8.92 9.73
C LEU A 201 8.42 7.72 9.27
N TRP A 202 7.43 7.92 8.41
CA TRP A 202 6.64 6.83 7.85
C TRP A 202 7.44 5.90 6.93
N VAL A 203 8.38 6.45 6.16
CA VAL A 203 9.31 5.68 5.33
C VAL A 203 10.22 4.81 6.20
N ALA A 204 10.75 5.36 7.28
CA ALA A 204 11.59 4.62 8.22
C ALA A 204 10.81 3.49 8.89
N LEU A 205 9.60 3.74 9.40
CA LEU A 205 8.74 2.72 10.00
C LEU A 205 8.41 1.58 9.02
N TYR A 206 8.09 1.91 7.77
CA TYR A 206 7.82 0.88 6.76
C TYR A 206 9.08 0.09 6.38
N SER A 207 10.25 0.75 6.37
CA SER A 207 11.54 0.08 6.14
C SER A 207 11.87 -0.90 7.27
N VAL A 208 11.59 -0.55 8.53
CA VAL A 208 11.68 -1.47 9.67
C VAL A 208 10.82 -2.70 9.43
N TYR A 209 9.54 -2.51 9.09
CA TYR A 209 8.62 -3.62 8.84
C TYR A 209 9.11 -4.53 7.71
N LEU A 210 9.55 -3.96 6.58
CA LEU A 210 10.05 -4.76 5.45
C LEU A 210 11.32 -5.54 5.81
N ILE A 211 12.26 -4.95 6.55
CA ILE A 211 13.47 -5.65 6.97
C ILE A 211 13.12 -6.77 7.94
N LEU A 212 12.30 -6.49 8.96
CA LEU A 212 11.91 -7.50 9.94
C LEU A 212 11.13 -8.66 9.27
N SER A 213 10.30 -8.38 8.26
CA SER A 213 9.60 -9.45 7.52
C SER A 213 10.55 -10.32 6.70
N VAL A 214 11.62 -9.77 6.13
CA VAL A 214 12.71 -10.56 5.51
C VAL A 214 13.38 -11.46 6.55
N PHE A 215 13.73 -10.92 7.72
CA PHE A 215 14.38 -11.71 8.77
C PHE A 215 13.51 -12.85 9.28
N MET A 216 12.20 -12.61 9.46
CA MET A 216 11.27 -13.67 9.84
C MET A 216 11.10 -14.72 8.75
N ALA A 217 11.13 -14.33 7.48
CA ALA A 217 11.07 -15.28 6.36
C ALA A 217 12.34 -16.15 6.26
N LEU A 218 13.48 -15.66 6.76
CA LEU A 218 14.77 -16.36 6.76
C LEU A 218 15.01 -17.18 8.04
N GLY A 219 14.51 -16.73 9.19
CA GLY A 219 14.65 -17.41 10.47
C GLY A 219 13.64 -18.56 10.57
N GLN A 220 14.11 -19.81 10.45
CA GLN A 220 13.28 -20.99 10.70
C GLN A 220 12.60 -20.91 12.09
N GLN A 221 11.28 -21.12 12.10
CA GLN A 221 10.37 -21.10 13.25
C GLN A 221 10.76 -22.11 14.35
N ASN A 222 11.72 -21.77 15.20
CA ASN A 222 12.02 -22.57 16.39
C ASN A 222 12.06 -21.65 17.62
N SER A 223 10.91 -21.26 18.16
CA SER A 223 10.71 -20.96 19.59
C SER A 223 9.33 -20.35 19.86
N ASP A 224 8.79 -20.62 21.05
CA ASP A 224 7.53 -20.10 21.61
C ASP A 224 7.40 -18.56 21.62
N GLN A 225 8.48 -17.82 21.34
CA GLN A 225 8.44 -16.36 21.11
C GLN A 225 7.82 -15.97 19.75
N GLY A 226 7.57 -16.94 18.86
CA GLY A 226 7.04 -16.70 17.51
C GLY A 226 5.60 -16.19 17.46
N LEU A 227 4.74 -16.56 18.42
CA LEU A 227 3.30 -16.23 18.32
C LEU A 227 3.02 -14.74 18.49
N LEU A 228 3.64 -14.07 19.47
CA LEU A 228 3.48 -12.62 19.67
C LEU A 228 4.03 -11.82 18.48
N ILE A 229 5.17 -12.26 17.94
CA ILE A 229 5.78 -11.64 16.76
C ILE A 229 4.86 -11.82 15.55
N ASN A 230 4.33 -13.04 15.33
CA ASN A 230 3.39 -13.34 14.25
C ASN A 230 2.09 -12.53 14.35
N ILE A 231 1.56 -12.32 15.56
CA ILE A 231 0.41 -11.43 15.78
C ILE A 231 0.78 -9.99 15.44
N GLY A 232 1.96 -9.52 15.86
CA GLY A 232 2.44 -8.17 15.54
C GLY A 232 2.52 -7.92 14.04
N PHE A 233 3.10 -8.86 13.28
CA PHE A 233 3.13 -8.79 11.82
C PHE A 233 1.74 -8.87 11.19
N TYR A 234 0.89 -9.77 11.66
CA TYR A 234 -0.49 -9.88 11.18
C TYR A 234 -1.26 -8.57 11.37
N VAL A 235 -1.16 -7.94 12.55
CA VAL A 235 -1.80 -6.65 12.83
C VAL A 235 -1.25 -5.56 11.92
N PHE A 236 0.06 -5.54 11.68
CA PHE A 236 0.68 -4.56 10.79
C PHE A 236 0.29 -4.78 9.31
N ASP A 237 0.25 -6.03 8.84
CA ASP A 237 -0.23 -6.39 7.51
C ASP A 237 -1.69 -5.95 7.31
N LEU A 238 -2.56 -6.26 8.26
CA LEU A 238 -3.94 -5.81 8.25
C LEU A 238 -4.03 -4.29 8.23
N PHE A 239 -3.24 -3.61 9.07
CA PHE A 239 -3.18 -2.16 9.09
C PHE A 239 -2.79 -1.62 7.70
N MET A 240 -1.76 -2.18 7.07
CA MET A 240 -1.32 -1.78 5.72
C MET A 240 -2.39 -1.99 4.67
N ILE A 241 -3.05 -3.15 4.64
CA ILE A 241 -4.12 -3.45 3.68
C ILE A 241 -5.28 -2.45 3.86
N ILE A 242 -5.77 -2.29 5.09
CA ILE A 242 -6.88 -1.39 5.41
C ILE A 242 -6.50 0.06 5.08
N TYR A 243 -5.27 0.46 5.40
CA TYR A 243 -4.76 1.79 5.14
C TYR A 243 -4.69 2.10 3.64
N VAL A 244 -4.17 1.17 2.83
CA VAL A 244 -4.10 1.32 1.37
C VAL A 244 -5.50 1.36 0.76
N ILE A 245 -6.42 0.48 1.18
CA ILE A 245 -7.82 0.49 0.73
C ILE A 245 -8.47 1.84 1.03
N ALA A 246 -8.33 2.32 2.27
CA ALA A 246 -8.85 3.62 2.68
C ALA A 246 -8.21 4.77 1.88
N SER A 247 -6.92 4.69 1.56
CA SER A 247 -6.26 5.66 0.70
C SER A 247 -6.83 5.64 -0.71
N ILE A 248 -7.04 4.47 -1.33
CA ILE A 248 -7.60 4.35 -2.69
C ILE A 248 -9.01 4.97 -2.74
N ILE A 249 -9.82 4.74 -1.71
CA ILE A 249 -11.16 5.34 -1.59
C ILE A 249 -11.08 6.87 -1.43
N GLY A 250 -10.14 7.33 -0.60
CA GLY A 250 -9.96 8.75 -0.30
C GLY A 250 -9.23 9.56 -1.36
N VAL A 251 -8.53 8.93 -2.30
CA VAL A 251 -8.01 9.67 -3.46
C VAL A 251 -9.20 10.03 -4.33
N LYS A 252 -9.56 11.32 -4.35
CA LYS A 252 -10.57 11.86 -5.27
C LYS A 252 -10.29 11.29 -6.66
N THR A 253 -11.28 10.59 -7.19
CA THR A 253 -11.31 9.87 -8.46
C THR A 253 -10.67 10.65 -9.62
N GLU A 254 -10.68 11.98 -9.57
CA GLU A 254 -10.07 12.88 -10.55
C GLU A 254 -8.54 12.90 -10.57
N VAL A 255 -7.86 12.79 -9.43
CA VAL A 255 -6.37 12.84 -9.40
C VAL A 255 -5.79 11.54 -9.95
N LEU A 256 -6.42 10.42 -9.57
CA LEU A 256 -5.99 9.10 -10.04
C LEU A 256 -6.41 8.84 -11.49
N SER A 257 -7.58 9.31 -11.94
CA SER A 257 -8.00 9.18 -13.34
C SER A 257 -7.21 10.10 -14.29
N LYS A 258 -6.75 11.26 -13.82
CA LYS A 258 -5.85 12.14 -14.59
C LYS A 258 -4.46 11.53 -14.77
N GLN A 259 -3.93 10.81 -13.77
CA GLN A 259 -2.60 10.21 -13.84
C GLN A 259 -2.60 8.79 -14.45
N PHE A 260 -3.64 7.99 -14.21
CA PHE A 260 -3.85 6.68 -14.82
C PHE A 260 -5.08 6.72 -15.72
N LYS A 261 -4.91 7.25 -16.94
CA LYS A 261 -5.99 7.38 -17.94
C LYS A 261 -6.73 6.07 -18.26
N PHE A 262 -6.14 4.91 -17.92
CA PHE A 262 -6.64 3.60 -18.30
C PHE A 262 -7.35 2.82 -17.18
N LEU A 263 -7.18 3.17 -15.89
CA LEU A 263 -7.73 2.39 -14.78
C LEU A 263 -8.52 3.27 -13.80
N LYS A 264 -9.81 2.93 -13.62
CA LYS A 264 -10.66 3.56 -12.59
C LYS A 264 -10.22 3.12 -11.19
N PRO A 265 -10.44 3.93 -10.14
CA PRO A 265 -10.10 3.52 -8.77
C PRO A 265 -10.80 2.23 -8.32
N ASP A 266 -12.00 1.96 -8.84
CA ASP A 266 -12.73 0.71 -8.62
C ASP A 266 -11.92 -0.50 -9.09
N ALA A 267 -11.36 -0.44 -10.30
CA ALA A 267 -10.51 -1.49 -10.86
C ALA A 267 -9.24 -1.68 -10.02
N ILE A 268 -8.61 -0.58 -9.58
CA ILE A 268 -7.39 -0.64 -8.75
C ILE A 268 -7.68 -1.27 -7.38
N LEU A 269 -8.83 -0.96 -6.78
CA LEU A 269 -9.24 -1.53 -5.50
C LEU A 269 -9.52 -3.04 -5.63
N VAL A 270 -10.28 -3.45 -6.65
CA VAL A 270 -10.50 -4.89 -6.93
C VAL A 270 -9.17 -5.59 -7.20
N TRP A 271 -8.29 -4.97 -7.98
CA TRP A 271 -7.00 -5.54 -8.31
C TRP A 271 -6.07 -5.66 -7.10
N LEU A 272 -6.12 -4.72 -6.16
CA LEU A 272 -5.40 -4.84 -4.89
C LEU A 272 -5.90 -6.04 -4.08
N ILE A 273 -7.22 -6.20 -3.95
CA ILE A 273 -7.83 -7.32 -3.22
C ILE A 273 -7.43 -8.65 -3.88
N PHE A 274 -7.54 -8.72 -5.21
CA PHE A 274 -7.07 -9.85 -6.01
C PHE A 274 -5.59 -10.14 -5.73
N SER A 275 -4.75 -9.11 -5.79
CA SER A 275 -3.30 -9.25 -5.69
C SER A 275 -2.87 -9.78 -4.32
N LYS A 276 -3.49 -9.29 -3.22
CA LYS A 276 -3.22 -9.82 -1.88
C LYS A 276 -3.78 -11.23 -1.68
N ALA A 277 -4.99 -11.52 -2.16
CA ALA A 277 -5.54 -12.88 -2.09
C ALA A 277 -4.68 -13.89 -2.86
N ALA A 278 -4.17 -13.51 -4.03
CA ALA A 278 -3.31 -14.36 -4.85
C ALA A 278 -1.94 -14.53 -4.20
N PHE A 279 -1.41 -13.48 -3.58
CA PHE A 279 -0.17 -13.52 -2.80
C PHE A 279 -0.23 -14.57 -1.69
N GLU A 280 -1.29 -14.54 -0.87
CA GLU A 280 -1.47 -15.48 0.23
C GLU A 280 -1.70 -16.91 -0.26
N LEU A 281 -2.55 -17.08 -1.29
CA LEU A 281 -2.81 -18.39 -1.87
C LEU A 281 -1.53 -19.02 -2.45
N GLY A 282 -0.68 -18.26 -3.13
CA GLY A 282 0.54 -18.82 -3.70
C GLY A 282 1.63 -19.10 -2.67
N LYS A 283 1.72 -18.33 -1.57
CA LYS A 283 2.55 -18.70 -0.41
C LYS A 283 2.13 -20.07 0.11
N ALA A 284 0.82 -20.24 0.28
CA ALA A 284 0.24 -21.45 0.84
C ALA A 284 0.44 -22.67 -0.07
N LEU A 285 0.15 -22.55 -1.37
CA LEU A 285 0.33 -23.64 -2.35
C LEU A 285 1.79 -24.13 -2.44
N TYR A 286 2.76 -23.25 -2.22
CA TYR A 286 4.17 -23.61 -2.18
C TYR A 286 4.51 -24.53 -1.01
N GLU A 287 3.92 -24.31 0.17
CA GLU A 287 4.16 -25.14 1.36
C GLU A 287 3.69 -26.60 1.18
N ILE A 288 2.68 -26.85 0.34
CA ILE A 288 2.14 -28.20 0.11
C ILE A 288 2.94 -29.01 -0.93
N SER A 289 3.63 -28.35 -1.87
CA SER A 289 4.22 -29.03 -3.04
C SER A 289 5.76 -28.95 -3.06
N PRO A 290 6.45 -29.80 -2.28
CA PRO A 290 7.91 -29.78 -2.16
C PRO A 290 8.66 -30.14 -3.47
N SER A 291 7.99 -30.69 -4.48
CA SER A 291 8.59 -31.12 -5.76
C SER A 291 8.27 -30.22 -6.97
N GLY A 292 7.58 -29.09 -6.78
CA GLY A 292 7.12 -28.22 -7.87
C GLY A 292 7.91 -26.91 -8.00
N ILE A 293 9.09 -26.98 -8.63
CA ILE A 293 10.01 -25.88 -8.96
C ILE A 293 10.72 -25.27 -7.74
N SER A 294 12.02 -25.54 -7.63
CA SER A 294 12.97 -24.95 -6.67
C SER A 294 13.25 -23.47 -6.96
N LEU A 295 12.21 -22.65 -7.17
CA LEU A 295 12.32 -21.20 -7.16
C LEU A 295 12.29 -20.79 -5.68
N MET A 296 13.48 -20.65 -5.09
CA MET A 296 13.86 -19.69 -4.05
C MET A 296 12.74 -19.30 -3.05
N ASN A 297 12.90 -19.60 -1.75
CA ASN A 297 11.95 -19.29 -0.65
C ASN A 297 11.09 -18.05 -0.96
N ILE A 298 9.86 -18.29 -1.43
CA ILE A 298 9.02 -17.27 -2.09
C ILE A 298 8.74 -16.11 -1.12
N SER A 299 8.61 -16.40 0.17
CA SER A 299 8.44 -15.37 1.20
C SER A 299 9.65 -14.42 1.25
N VAL A 300 10.86 -14.96 1.15
CA VAL A 300 12.11 -14.17 1.14
C VAL A 300 12.22 -13.36 -0.15
N VAL A 301 11.96 -13.98 -1.31
CA VAL A 301 11.99 -13.29 -2.61
C VAL A 301 11.00 -12.13 -2.62
N ASN A 302 9.79 -12.36 -2.10
CA ASN A 302 8.75 -11.35 -2.06
C ASN A 302 9.11 -10.18 -1.14
N SER A 303 9.64 -10.45 0.05
CA SER A 303 10.06 -9.39 0.96
C SER A 303 11.26 -8.60 0.42
N ILE A 304 12.21 -9.27 -0.26
CA ILE A 304 13.33 -8.60 -0.96
C ILE A 304 12.81 -7.75 -2.12
N LEU A 305 11.93 -8.28 -2.98
CA LEU A 305 11.31 -7.54 -4.08
C LEU A 305 10.52 -6.33 -3.55
N GLY A 306 9.83 -6.51 -2.42
CA GLY A 306 9.17 -5.45 -1.66
C GLY A 306 10.10 -4.28 -1.39
N TYR A 307 11.28 -4.58 -0.84
CA TYR A 307 12.29 -3.59 -0.51
C TYR A 307 12.95 -2.96 -1.74
N VAL A 308 13.30 -3.78 -2.74
CA VAL A 308 13.95 -3.32 -3.97
C VAL A 308 13.05 -2.36 -4.75
N LEU A 309 11.74 -2.62 -4.81
CA LEU A 309 10.77 -1.71 -5.44
C LEU A 309 10.49 -0.46 -4.60
N PHE A 310 10.58 -0.58 -3.27
CA PHE A 310 10.34 0.54 -2.37
C PHE A 310 11.37 1.68 -2.53
N ILE A 311 12.65 1.36 -2.73
CA ILE A 311 13.74 2.34 -2.87
C ILE A 311 13.50 3.36 -4.00
N PRO A 312 13.29 2.95 -5.28
CA PRO A 312 13.06 3.91 -6.36
C PRO A 312 11.72 4.65 -6.18
N LEU A 313 10.69 3.99 -5.64
CA LEU A 313 9.41 4.64 -5.34
C LEU A 313 9.56 5.73 -4.28
N PHE A 314 10.37 5.51 -3.25
CA PHE A 314 10.69 6.51 -2.23
C PHE A 314 11.36 7.74 -2.83
N LEU A 315 12.37 7.54 -3.69
CA LEU A 315 13.04 8.64 -4.38
C LEU A 315 12.05 9.44 -5.26
N ILE A 316 11.26 8.74 -6.08
CA ILE A 316 10.29 9.38 -6.98
C ILE A 316 9.23 10.13 -6.19
N ALA A 317 8.65 9.53 -5.15
CA ALA A 317 7.62 10.14 -4.32
C ALA A 317 8.16 11.37 -3.57
N GLY A 318 9.39 11.29 -3.04
CA GLY A 318 10.05 12.42 -2.38
C GLY A 318 10.25 13.60 -3.32
N ILE A 319 10.84 13.37 -4.49
CA ILE A 319 11.06 14.43 -5.50
C ILE A 319 9.74 15.01 -5.99
N TYR A 320 8.77 14.15 -6.32
CA TYR A 320 7.44 14.57 -6.77
C TYR A 320 6.73 15.42 -5.71
N GLY A 321 6.80 15.01 -4.44
CA GLY A 321 6.20 15.75 -3.34
C GLY A 321 6.83 17.13 -3.17
N ILE A 322 8.15 17.24 -3.22
CA ILE A 322 8.87 18.52 -3.13
C ILE A 322 8.46 19.45 -4.28
N TYR A 323 8.43 18.92 -5.51
CA TYR A 323 8.04 19.69 -6.69
C TYR A 323 6.59 20.19 -6.59
N LYS A 324 5.64 19.29 -6.30
CA LYS A 324 4.21 19.63 -6.25
C LYS A 324 3.89 20.63 -5.14
N PHE A 325 4.52 20.47 -3.97
CA PHE A 325 4.35 21.43 -2.87
C PHE A 325 4.92 22.80 -3.23
N SER A 326 6.03 22.83 -3.96
CA SER A 326 6.64 24.06 -4.45
C SER A 326 5.72 24.83 -5.41
N VAL A 327 5.09 24.14 -6.36
CA VAL A 327 4.15 24.75 -7.33
C VAL A 327 2.91 25.30 -6.64
N ARG A 328 2.28 24.54 -5.73
CA ARG A 328 1.08 24.99 -5.01
C ARG A 328 1.30 26.30 -4.26
N LYS A 329 2.51 26.53 -3.75
CA LYS A 329 2.84 27.77 -3.05
C LYS A 329 2.88 28.98 -4.01
N ASP A 330 3.39 28.79 -5.23
CA ASP A 330 3.43 29.86 -6.23
C ASP A 330 2.00 30.30 -6.60
N ASP A 331 1.08 29.34 -6.80
CA ASP A 331 -0.33 29.63 -7.08
C ASP A 331 -1.04 30.37 -5.93
N GLU A 332 -0.71 30.04 -4.67
CA GLU A 332 -1.27 30.70 -3.48
C GLU A 332 -0.72 32.12 -3.28
N ASP A 333 0.56 32.34 -3.63
CA ASP A 333 1.20 33.65 -3.56
C ASP A 333 0.68 34.57 -4.71
N GLU A 334 0.47 34.05 -5.93
CA GLU A 334 -0.14 34.78 -7.05
C GLU A 334 -1.58 35.23 -6.76
N LYS A 335 -2.42 34.33 -6.22
CA LYS A 335 -3.81 34.68 -5.86
C LYS A 335 -3.91 35.74 -4.76
N LYS A 336 -2.93 35.81 -3.86
CA LYS A 336 -2.90 36.87 -2.83
C LYS A 336 -2.57 38.23 -3.44
N ILE A 337 -1.70 38.26 -4.43
CA ILE A 337 -1.34 39.49 -5.16
C ILE A 337 -2.54 40.00 -5.96
N GLU A 338 -3.25 39.12 -6.68
CA GLU A 338 -4.47 39.49 -7.43
C GLU A 338 -5.59 40.03 -6.54
N ASN A 339 -5.77 39.52 -5.33
CA ASN A 339 -6.81 40.00 -4.39
C ASN A 339 -6.40 41.27 -3.62
N SER A 340 -5.16 41.73 -3.76
CA SER A 340 -4.62 42.91 -3.08
C SER A 340 -4.47 44.14 -3.99
N ASN A 341 -4.66 43.95 -5.30
CA ASN A 341 -4.79 45.00 -6.31
C ASN A 341 -6.28 45.19 -6.64
#